data_AF-A0A6A4HJ30-F1
#
_entry.id   AF-A0A6A4HJ30-F1
#
_cell.length_a   1.000
_cell.length_b   1.000
_cell.length_c   1.000
_cell.angle_alpha   90.00
_cell.angle_beta   90.00
_cell.angle_gamma   90.00
#
_symmetry.space_group_name_H-M   'P 1'
#
loop_
_entity.id
_entity.type
_entity.pdbx_description
1 polymer ?
#
loop_
_entity_poly.entity_id
_entity_poly.type
_entity_poly.pdbx_seq_one_letter_code
_entity_poly.pdbx_strand_id
1 'polypeptide(L)'
;MARTANIRRWLRRPDCPDAIRVLKDLFDKCFVPVSRPDALNEFVERKGTHRAYVAHDGGNLSPFKTHPGNSTIIYRPLPSEPPVAGQIQSIENLHNRDGQNTGVRLHVCRHNLLSKALYDPFLRFPHFNAKTYSTTLRAAEDIIGLDDIVAHAARYDYSHGRSVMVSLSRQ
;
A
#
# COMPACT_ATOMS: atom_id res chain seq x y z
N MET A 1 -8.29 22.32 -7.25
CA MET A 1 -8.62 21.09 -6.49
C MET A 1 -9.61 20.26 -7.29
N ALA A 2 -9.13 19.28 -8.06
CA ALA A 2 -10.02 18.39 -8.80
C ALA A 2 -10.53 17.29 -7.85
N ARG A 3 -11.78 17.40 -7.39
CA ARG A 3 -12.49 16.28 -6.76
C ARG A 3 -12.66 15.22 -7.84
N THR A 4 -12.03 14.05 -7.68
CA THR A 4 -12.26 12.89 -8.54
C THR A 4 -13.76 12.57 -8.51
N ALA A 5 -14.49 13.01 -9.53
CA ALA A 5 -15.91 12.72 -9.63
C ALA A 5 -16.05 11.21 -9.86
N ASN A 6 -16.71 10.52 -8.94
CA ASN A 6 -17.03 9.10 -9.11
C ASN A 6 -17.86 8.97 -10.39
N ILE A 7 -17.30 8.38 -11.43
CA ILE A 7 -17.88 8.35 -12.78
C ILE A 7 -19.30 7.77 -12.76
N ARG A 8 -19.56 6.82 -11.84
CA ARG A 8 -20.90 6.24 -11.62
C ARG A 8 -21.91 7.28 -11.16
N ARG A 9 -21.49 8.23 -10.32
CA ARG A 9 -22.34 9.34 -9.86
C ARG A 9 -22.60 10.33 -10.98
N TRP A 10 -21.61 10.61 -11.83
CA TRP A 10 -21.77 11.51 -12.97
C TRP A 10 -22.73 10.94 -14.02
N LEU A 11 -22.60 9.65 -14.34
CA LEU A 11 -23.47 8.93 -15.28
C LEU A 11 -24.94 8.84 -14.84
N ARG A 12 -25.22 9.00 -13.55
CA ARG A 12 -26.58 8.98 -12.97
C ARG A 12 -27.25 10.36 -12.96
N ARG A 13 -26.57 11.42 -13.38
CA ARG A 13 -27.16 12.74 -13.40
C ARG A 13 -28.18 12.86 -14.54
N PRO A 14 -29.23 13.70 -14.38
CA PRO A 14 -30.27 13.88 -15.40
C PRO A 14 -29.72 14.47 -16.71
N ASP A 15 -28.62 15.24 -16.63
CA ASP A 15 -27.93 15.91 -17.73
C ASP A 15 -26.96 15.02 -18.53
N CYS A 16 -26.87 13.72 -18.22
CA CYS A 16 -26.01 12.79 -18.95
C CYS A 16 -26.50 12.58 -20.40
N PRO A 17 -25.66 12.77 -21.44
CA PRO A 17 -26.07 12.57 -22.83
C PRO A 17 -26.55 11.14 -23.11
N ASP A 18 -27.57 10.98 -23.96
CA ASP A 18 -28.20 9.67 -24.21
C ASP A 18 -27.24 8.64 -24.80
N ALA A 19 -26.33 9.07 -25.68
CA ALA A 19 -25.30 8.19 -26.23
C ALA A 19 -24.42 7.56 -25.12
N ILE A 20 -24.13 8.31 -24.05
CA ILE A 20 -23.34 7.83 -22.93
C ILE A 20 -24.14 6.87 -22.04
N ARG A 21 -25.46 7.09 -21.89
CA ARG A 21 -26.36 6.14 -21.20
C ARG A 21 -26.43 4.80 -21.94
N VAL A 22 -26.56 4.84 -23.27
CA VAL A 22 -26.59 3.63 -24.11
C VAL A 22 -25.26 2.85 -24.02
N LEU A 23 -24.12 3.54 -24.06
CA LEU A 23 -22.80 2.90 -23.89
C LEU A 23 -22.66 2.27 -22.50
N LYS A 24 -23.14 2.93 -21.44
CA LYS A 24 -23.18 2.36 -20.09
C LYS A 24 -24.05 1.10 -20.05
N ASP A 25 -25.20 1.10 -20.71
CA ASP A 25 -26.10 -0.06 -20.71
C ASP A 25 -25.52 -1.23 -21.51
N LEU A 26 -24.85 -0.96 -22.64
CA LEU A 26 -24.05 -1.94 -23.36
C LEU A 26 -22.92 -2.49 -22.49
N PHE A 27 -22.21 -1.60 -21.78
CA PHE A 27 -21.13 -1.99 -20.88
C PHE A 27 -21.63 -2.89 -19.73
N ASP A 28 -22.73 -2.52 -19.07
CA ASP A 28 -23.31 -3.33 -17.97
C ASP A 28 -23.83 -4.69 -18.47
N LYS A 29 -24.26 -4.79 -19.74
CA LYS A 29 -24.68 -6.05 -20.37
C LYS A 29 -23.48 -6.94 -20.74
N CYS A 30 -22.43 -6.35 -21.30
CA CYS A 30 -21.22 -7.08 -21.70
C CYS A 30 -20.35 -7.46 -20.50
N PHE A 31 -20.39 -6.64 -19.45
CA PHE A 31 -19.60 -6.80 -18.23
C PHE A 31 -20.55 -6.83 -17.03
N VAL A 32 -21.27 -7.95 -16.87
CA VAL A 32 -22.11 -8.19 -15.70
C VAL A 32 -21.21 -8.10 -14.45
N PRO A 33 -21.42 -7.11 -13.56
CA PRO A 33 -20.71 -7.10 -12.29
C PRO A 33 -21.13 -8.36 -11.52
N VAL A 34 -20.19 -9.03 -10.85
CA VAL A 34 -20.42 -10.21 -9.98
C VAL A 34 -21.32 -9.88 -8.76
N SER A 35 -22.03 -8.75 -8.79
CA SER A 35 -22.76 -8.15 -7.68
C SER A 35 -24.08 -7.54 -8.16
N ARG A 36 -24.88 -8.26 -8.94
CA ARG A 36 -26.33 -8.00 -9.00
C ARG A 36 -27.00 -8.96 -8.02
N PRO A 37 -27.52 -8.49 -6.86
CA PRO A 37 -28.36 -9.34 -6.03
C PRO A 37 -29.79 -9.26 -6.58
N ASP A 38 -30.37 -10.42 -6.88
CA ASP A 38 -31.80 -10.59 -6.72
C ASP A 38 -32.08 -10.83 -5.24
N ALA A 39 -33.09 -10.12 -4.73
CA ALA A 39 -33.70 -10.26 -3.41
C ALA A 39 -32.85 -9.92 -2.16
N LEU A 40 -33.54 -9.31 -1.20
CA LEU A 40 -33.16 -9.06 0.19
C LEU A 40 -31.98 -9.89 0.70
N ASN A 41 -30.80 -9.31 0.68
CA ASN A 41 -29.73 -9.63 1.61
C ASN A 41 -28.88 -8.37 1.75
N GLU A 42 -28.74 -7.86 2.96
CA GLU A 42 -27.74 -6.85 3.28
C GLU A 42 -26.41 -7.26 2.65
N PHE A 43 -25.84 -6.40 1.80
CA PHE A 43 -24.48 -6.57 1.32
C PHE A 43 -23.55 -6.50 2.53
N VAL A 44 -23.27 -7.63 3.15
CA VAL A 44 -22.12 -7.76 4.04
C VAL A 44 -20.91 -7.77 3.13
N GLU A 45 -20.20 -6.64 3.05
CA GLU A 45 -18.92 -6.52 2.36
C GLU A 45 -17.94 -7.53 3.00
N ARG A 46 -17.86 -8.74 2.44
CA ARG A 46 -16.87 -9.74 2.82
C ARG A 46 -15.53 -9.31 2.24
N LYS A 47 -14.85 -8.38 2.92
CA LYS A 47 -13.45 -8.09 2.63
C LYS A 47 -12.70 -9.42 2.74
N GLY A 48 -12.11 -9.87 1.63
CA GLY A 48 -11.37 -11.13 1.61
C GLY A 48 -10.20 -11.12 2.61
N THR A 49 -9.48 -12.23 2.75
CA THR A 49 -8.36 -12.34 3.71
C THR A 49 -7.29 -11.26 3.50
N HIS A 50 -7.14 -10.75 2.27
CA HIS A 50 -6.20 -9.70 1.93
C HIS A 50 -6.87 -8.48 1.30
N ARG A 51 -6.20 -7.33 1.40
CA ARG A 51 -6.60 -6.10 0.69
C ARG A 51 -5.45 -5.46 -0.08
N ALA A 52 -5.81 -4.70 -1.10
CA ALA A 52 -4.85 -4.00 -1.97
C ALA A 52 -4.26 -2.73 -1.33
N TYR A 53 -5.04 -2.06 -0.46
CA TYR A 53 -4.64 -0.78 0.14
C TYR A 53 -5.09 -0.66 1.59
N VAL A 54 -4.32 0.07 2.39
CA VAL A 54 -4.75 0.57 3.70
C VAL A 54 -4.30 2.01 3.88
N ALA A 55 -5.20 2.86 4.40
CA ALA A 55 -4.87 4.23 4.73
C ALA A 55 -4.14 4.27 6.09
N HIS A 56 -3.04 5.01 6.16
CA HIS A 56 -2.25 5.18 7.38
C HIS A 56 -1.47 6.51 7.30
N ASP A 57 -1.51 7.31 8.36
CA ASP A 57 -0.84 8.61 8.49
C ASP A 57 -0.99 9.56 7.28
N GLY A 58 -2.22 9.62 6.73
CA GLY A 58 -2.56 10.48 5.60
C GLY A 58 -2.05 9.97 4.24
N GLY A 59 -1.38 8.81 4.20
CA GLY A 59 -0.97 8.10 3.00
C GLY A 59 -1.77 6.80 2.80
N ASN A 60 -1.58 6.19 1.62
CA ASN A 60 -2.06 4.84 1.35
C ASN A 60 -0.87 3.90 1.21
N LEU A 61 -0.87 2.84 1.99
CA LEU A 61 0.06 1.73 1.88
C LEU A 61 -0.49 0.68 0.94
N SER A 62 0.38 -0.04 0.24
CA SER A 62 -0.01 -1.14 -0.64
C SER A 62 1.09 -2.19 -0.75
N PRO A 63 0.74 -3.46 -1.07
CA PRO A 63 1.71 -4.45 -1.49
C PRO A 63 2.53 -3.98 -2.70
N PHE A 64 3.78 -4.40 -2.80
CA PHE A 64 4.67 -4.09 -3.92
C PHE A 64 4.07 -4.47 -5.27
N LYS A 65 3.42 -5.64 -5.35
CA LYS A 65 2.74 -6.12 -6.56
C LYS A 65 1.55 -5.26 -6.97
N THR A 66 0.94 -4.54 -6.01
CA THR A 66 -0.22 -3.68 -6.28
C THR A 66 0.22 -2.29 -6.71
N HIS A 67 1.08 -1.63 -5.92
CA HIS A 67 1.62 -0.31 -6.26
C HIS A 67 3.01 -0.11 -5.62
N PRO A 68 4.10 -0.28 -6.39
CA PRO A 68 5.47 -0.23 -5.87
C PRO A 68 5.79 1.04 -5.08
N GLY A 69 5.33 2.20 -5.55
CA GLY A 69 5.60 3.50 -4.92
C GLY A 69 5.02 3.65 -3.51
N ASN A 70 4.03 2.83 -3.15
CA ASN A 70 3.33 2.89 -1.85
C ASN A 70 3.70 1.70 -0.95
N SER A 71 4.70 0.92 -1.36
CA SER A 71 5.06 -0.33 -0.68
C SER A 71 6.31 -0.22 0.18
N THR A 72 7.09 0.85 0.04
CA THR A 72 8.34 1.02 0.80
C THR A 72 8.08 1.84 2.05
N ILE A 73 8.49 1.31 3.19
CA ILE A 73 8.29 1.91 4.52
C ILE A 73 9.56 1.83 5.35
N ILE A 74 9.64 2.69 6.36
CA ILE A 74 10.54 2.56 7.51
C ILE A 74 9.66 2.13 8.69
N TYR A 75 10.04 1.05 9.37
CA TYR A 75 9.24 0.46 10.45
C TYR A 75 10.15 -0.13 11.53
N ARG A 76 9.55 -0.44 12.68
CA ARG A 76 10.20 -1.10 13.80
C ARG A 76 9.74 -2.55 13.88
N PRO A 77 10.62 -3.53 13.61
CA PRO A 77 10.21 -4.93 13.67
C PRO A 77 9.93 -5.41 15.10
N LEU A 78 10.64 -4.82 16.06
CA LEU A 78 10.47 -5.03 17.49
C LEU A 78 10.58 -3.66 18.20
N PRO A 79 9.83 -3.40 19.29
CA PRO A 79 9.86 -2.12 19.99
C PRO A 79 11.25 -1.65 20.43
N SER A 80 12.16 -2.58 20.74
CA SER A 80 13.53 -2.31 21.17
C SER A 80 14.55 -2.16 20.02
N GLU A 81 14.19 -2.53 18.79
CA GLU A 81 15.10 -2.46 17.64
C GLU A 81 15.10 -1.07 16.98
N PRO A 82 16.18 -0.67 16.30
CA PRO A 82 16.16 0.53 15.48
C PRO A 82 15.23 0.36 14.27
N PRO A 83 14.62 1.45 13.76
CA PRO A 83 13.82 1.38 12.55
C PRO A 83 14.64 0.91 11.34
N VAL A 84 14.01 0.10 10.48
CA VAL A 84 14.61 -0.46 9.27
C VAL A 84 13.71 -0.22 8.08
N ALA A 85 14.30 -0.21 6.88
CA ALA A 85 13.56 -0.14 5.64
C ALA A 85 13.01 -1.52 5.25
N GLY A 86 11.77 -1.56 4.78
CA GLY A 86 11.15 -2.75 4.24
C GLY A 86 10.17 -2.48 3.13
N GLN A 87 9.77 -3.57 2.49
CA GLN A 87 8.81 -3.59 1.40
C GLN A 87 7.62 -4.46 1.77
N ILE A 88 6.42 -3.88 1.71
CA ILE A 88 5.16 -4.57 1.96
C ILE A 88 4.91 -5.60 0.86
N GLN A 89 4.79 -6.86 1.25
CA GLN A 89 4.47 -7.98 0.37
C GLN A 89 2.97 -8.28 0.33
N SER A 90 2.27 -8.14 1.46
CA SER A 90 0.82 -8.29 1.54
C SER A 90 0.22 -7.51 2.72
N ILE A 91 -1.08 -7.23 2.62
CA ILE A 91 -1.89 -6.66 3.71
C ILE A 91 -2.96 -7.69 4.04
N GLU A 92 -2.97 -8.19 5.26
CA GLU A 92 -3.94 -9.17 5.74
C GLU A 92 -4.95 -8.53 6.67
N ASN A 93 -6.21 -8.94 6.52
CA ASN A 93 -7.32 -8.55 7.37
C ASN A 93 -7.38 -9.45 8.59
N LEU A 94 -7.34 -8.83 9.77
CA LEU A 94 -7.57 -9.52 11.03
C LEU A 94 -9.07 -9.63 11.24
N HIS A 95 -9.54 -10.84 11.51
CA HIS A 95 -10.95 -11.11 11.77
C HIS A 95 -11.14 -11.65 13.19
N ASN A 96 -12.17 -11.18 13.87
CA ASN A 96 -12.64 -11.80 15.12
C ASN A 96 -13.36 -13.13 14.84
N ARG A 97 -13.70 -13.86 15.92
CA ARG A 97 -14.45 -15.12 15.85
C ARG A 97 -15.78 -14.98 15.11
N ASP A 98 -16.39 -13.80 15.14
CA ASP A 98 -17.64 -13.48 14.45
C ASP A 98 -17.43 -13.05 12.98
N GLY A 99 -16.21 -13.15 12.46
CA GLY A 99 -15.87 -12.79 11.08
C GLY A 99 -15.78 -11.29 10.80
N GLN A 100 -15.92 -10.43 11.81
CA GLN A 100 -15.76 -8.98 11.65
C GLN A 100 -14.28 -8.59 11.59
N ASN A 101 -13.94 -7.70 10.66
CA ASN A 101 -12.58 -7.18 10.49
C ASN A 101 -12.21 -6.22 11.64
N THR A 102 -11.24 -6.60 12.47
CA THR A 102 -10.78 -5.81 13.62
C THR A 102 -9.53 -4.99 13.37
N GLY A 103 -8.83 -5.23 12.27
CA GLY A 103 -7.61 -4.52 11.96
C GLY A 103 -6.93 -5.08 10.73
N VAL A 104 -5.68 -4.68 10.52
CA VAL A 104 -4.83 -5.26 9.50
C VAL A 104 -3.45 -5.56 10.08
N ARG A 105 -2.77 -6.54 9.48
CA ARG A 105 -1.34 -6.74 9.66
C ARG A 105 -0.64 -6.70 8.30
N LEU A 106 0.60 -6.23 8.32
CA LEU A 106 1.43 -6.13 7.13
C LEU A 106 2.47 -7.23 7.15
N HIS A 107 2.63 -7.89 6.01
CA HIS A 107 3.76 -8.79 5.75
C HIS A 107 4.84 -7.99 5.04
N VAL A 108 6.02 -7.89 5.62
CA VAL A 108 7.07 -6.98 5.17
C VAL A 108 8.39 -7.73 5.05
N CYS A 109 9.02 -7.63 3.88
CA CYS A 109 10.39 -8.09 3.70
C CYS A 109 11.37 -6.93 3.97
N ARG A 110 12.30 -7.13 4.91
CA ARG A 110 13.37 -6.15 5.18
C ARG A 110 14.27 -6.00 3.96
N HIS A 111 14.75 -4.78 3.71
CA HIS A 111 15.90 -4.59 2.85
C HIS A 111 17.18 -5.07 3.53
N ASN A 112 18.05 -5.76 2.79
CA ASN A 112 19.36 -6.15 3.32
C ASN A 112 20.21 -4.90 3.54
N LEU A 113 21.03 -4.90 4.60
CA LEU A 113 21.96 -3.80 4.86
C LEU A 113 22.97 -3.67 3.72
N LEU A 114 23.44 -2.45 3.52
CA LEU A 114 24.57 -2.21 2.62
C LEU A 114 25.77 -3.03 3.07
N SER A 115 26.47 -3.67 2.12
CA SER A 115 27.72 -4.37 2.40
C SER A 115 28.72 -3.43 3.07
N LYS A 116 29.44 -3.92 4.10
CA LYS A 116 30.48 -3.13 4.80
C LYS A 116 31.62 -2.67 3.88
N ALA A 117 31.78 -3.31 2.72
CA ALA A 117 32.77 -2.91 1.71
C ALA A 117 32.34 -1.67 0.91
N LEU A 118 31.08 -1.26 1.00
CA LEU A 118 30.52 -0.12 0.25
C LEU A 118 30.23 1.03 1.19
N TYR A 119 30.54 2.25 0.73
CA TYR A 119 30.25 3.48 1.46
C TYR A 119 28.82 3.96 1.19
N ASP A 120 28.13 4.37 2.26
CA ASP A 120 26.86 5.07 2.18
C ASP A 120 27.12 6.59 2.05
N PRO A 121 26.85 7.20 0.88
CA PRO A 121 27.11 8.62 0.66
C PRO A 121 26.23 9.55 1.50
N PHE A 122 25.07 9.07 1.97
CA PHE A 122 24.11 9.89 2.71
C PHE A 122 24.51 10.10 4.18
N LEU A 123 25.48 9.35 4.70
CA LEU A 123 26.06 9.58 6.03
C LEU A 123 26.64 10.99 6.20
N ARG A 124 27.04 11.66 5.10
CA ARG A 124 27.54 13.04 5.12
C ARG A 124 26.44 14.08 5.31
N PHE A 125 25.18 13.70 5.14
CA PHE A 125 24.02 14.59 5.17
C PHE A 125 23.03 14.14 6.25
N PRO A 126 23.35 14.27 7.54
CA PRO A 126 22.50 13.75 8.63
C PRO A 126 21.13 14.44 8.71
N HIS A 127 21.00 15.63 8.12
CA HIS A 127 19.74 16.36 8.00
C HIS A 127 18.85 15.85 6.85
N PHE A 128 19.42 15.06 5.93
CA PHE A 128 18.68 14.41 4.86
C PHE A 128 18.37 12.99 5.32
N ASN A 129 17.08 12.70 5.58
CA ASN A 129 16.62 11.43 6.13
C ASN A 129 16.68 10.28 5.10
N ALA A 130 17.90 10.01 4.61
CA ALA A 130 18.18 9.02 3.59
C ALA A 130 19.26 8.06 4.08
N LYS A 131 19.10 6.78 3.71
CA LYS A 131 20.07 5.74 4.03
C LYS A 131 20.16 4.73 2.90
N THR A 132 21.37 4.24 2.66
CA THR A 132 21.62 3.24 1.62
C THR A 132 21.44 1.82 2.17
N TYR A 133 20.76 1.00 1.38
CA TYR A 133 20.57 -0.43 1.57
C TYR A 133 21.01 -1.20 0.32
N SER A 134 21.08 -2.53 0.44
CA SER A 134 21.11 -3.39 -0.73
C SER A 134 19.75 -3.36 -1.44
N THR A 135 19.76 -3.48 -2.77
CA THR A 135 18.55 -3.66 -3.59
C THR A 135 17.84 -4.98 -3.28
N THR A 136 18.54 -5.95 -2.71
CA THR A 136 17.98 -7.26 -2.35
C THR A 136 17.19 -7.20 -1.03
N LEU A 137 16.12 -7.99 -1.00
CA LEU A 137 15.30 -8.19 0.19
C LEU A 137 15.75 -9.41 0.98
N ARG A 138 15.49 -9.41 2.28
CA ARG A 138 15.62 -10.58 3.14
C ARG A 138 14.46 -11.53 2.87
N ALA A 139 14.73 -12.82 2.80
CA ALA A 139 13.71 -13.84 2.53
C ALA A 139 12.70 -14.01 3.68
N ALA A 140 13.12 -13.75 4.92
CA ALA A 140 12.22 -13.78 6.08
C ALA A 140 11.30 -12.55 6.08
N GLU A 141 10.01 -12.79 6.23
CA GLU A 141 9.00 -11.76 6.41
C GLU A 141 8.86 -11.40 7.90
N ASP A 142 8.76 -10.12 8.18
CA ASP A 142 8.20 -9.65 9.45
C ASP A 142 6.70 -9.45 9.29
N ILE A 143 5.98 -9.71 10.38
CA ILE A 143 4.56 -9.44 10.49
C ILE A 143 4.41 -8.28 11.48
N ILE A 144 3.91 -7.15 11.00
CA ILE A 144 3.83 -5.91 11.79
C ILE A 144 2.42 -5.33 11.78
N GLY A 145 2.10 -4.57 12.82
CA GLY A 145 0.93 -3.69 12.86
C GLY A 145 1.18 -2.38 12.11
N LEU A 146 0.14 -1.54 12.03
CA LEU A 146 0.28 -0.19 11.49
C LEU A 146 1.09 0.72 12.42
N ASP A 147 0.95 0.55 13.74
CA ASP A 147 1.63 1.38 14.74
C ASP A 147 3.15 1.14 14.79
N ASP A 148 3.62 0.05 14.19
CA ASP A 148 5.05 -0.25 14.05
C ASP A 148 5.71 0.54 12.91
N ILE A 149 4.91 1.16 12.04
CA ILE A 149 5.40 1.98 10.92
C ILE A 149 5.85 3.32 11.46
N VAL A 150 7.09 3.69 11.12
CA VAL A 150 7.69 4.97 11.52
C VAL A 150 7.49 6.01 10.42
N ALA A 151 7.59 5.61 9.15
CA ALA A 151 7.37 6.50 8.01
C ALA A 151 7.12 5.73 6.71
N HIS A 152 6.43 6.39 5.77
CA HIS A 152 6.57 6.07 4.35
C HIS A 152 7.97 6.39 3.86
N ALA A 153 8.47 5.63 2.89
CA ALA A 153 9.75 5.91 2.26
C ALA A 153 9.68 5.88 0.73
N ALA A 154 10.38 6.82 0.09
CA ALA A 154 10.71 6.72 -1.32
C ALA A 154 11.94 5.84 -1.50
N ARG A 155 12.00 5.12 -2.62
CA ARG A 155 13.13 4.27 -2.99
C ARG A 155 13.69 4.70 -4.34
N TYR A 156 15.01 4.73 -4.44
CA TYR A 156 15.71 4.88 -5.72
C TYR A 156 16.86 3.89 -5.82
N ASP A 157 16.86 3.09 -6.88
CA ASP A 157 17.89 2.10 -7.15
C ASP A 157 19.02 2.72 -7.96
N TYR A 158 20.26 2.40 -7.59
CA TYR A 158 21.45 2.94 -8.24
C TYR A 158 22.59 1.90 -8.26
N SER A 159 23.74 2.31 -8.81
CA SER A 159 24.83 1.39 -9.17
C SER A 159 25.29 0.48 -8.03
N HIS A 160 25.75 -0.72 -8.39
CA HIS A 160 26.30 -1.75 -7.49
C HIS A 160 25.27 -2.43 -6.58
N GLY A 161 24.03 -2.60 -7.05
CA GLY A 161 22.97 -3.26 -6.28
C GLY A 161 22.62 -2.51 -5.00
N ARG A 162 22.63 -1.17 -5.08
CA ARG A 162 22.33 -0.28 -3.97
C ARG A 162 21.01 0.42 -4.20
N SER A 163 20.31 0.66 -3.11
CA SER A 163 19.06 1.41 -3.11
C SER A 163 19.13 2.42 -1.99
N VAL A 164 18.77 3.67 -2.27
CA VAL A 164 18.58 4.68 -1.23
C VAL A 164 17.11 4.72 -0.84
N MET A 165 16.86 4.77 0.46
CA MET A 165 15.54 4.93 1.03
C MET A 165 15.49 6.27 1.72
N VAL A 166 14.52 7.10 1.33
CA VAL A 166 14.33 8.45 1.86
C VAL A 166 13.02 8.47 2.63
N SER A 167 13.09 8.80 3.93
CA SER A 167 11.88 8.99 4.74
C SER A 167 11.07 10.16 4.21
N LEU A 168 9.77 9.95 4.02
CA LEU A 168 8.83 10.96 3.56
C LEU A 168 8.02 11.57 4.71
N SER A 169 8.26 11.14 5.95
CA SER A 169 7.68 11.77 7.12
C SER A 169 8.11 13.23 7.20
N ARG A 170 7.15 14.12 7.46
CA ARG A 170 7.44 15.52 7.79
C ARG A 170 7.94 15.54 9.22
N GLN A 171 9.16 16.04 9.43
CA GLN A 171 9.65 16.40 10.77
C GLN A 171 8.88 17.61 11.30
#